data_AF-A0A937C990-F1
#
_entry.id   AF-A0A937C990-F1
#
_cell.length_a   1.000
_cell.length_b   1.000
_cell.length_c   1.000
_cell.angle_alpha   90.00
_cell.angle_beta   90.00
_cell.angle_gamma   90.00
#
_symmetry.space_group_name_H-M   'P 1'
#
loop_
_entity.id
_entity.type
_entity.pdbx_description
1 polymer ?
#
loop_
_entity_poly.entity_id
_entity_poly.type
_entity_poly.pdbx_seq_one_letter_code
_entity_poly.pdbx_strand_id
1 'polypeptide(L)'
;MDVLLDILNEMVKAHPTSNFVNSLHQQYCNRGGLSKKQLEGLHSKASKTSNISQGRLATLEAIIKKKPTRERAAATITAPLPVKDESVGKMITAILDKYPQHKRLLFLKSKFDNNENIAALELAEIEKFGKLLLK
;
A
#
# COMPACT_ATOMS: atom_id res chain seq x y z
N MET A 1 -14.70 -38.49 4.63
CA MET A 1 -13.39 -38.18 4.02
C MET A 1 -13.23 -36.67 3.99
N ASP A 2 -12.11 -36.17 4.52
CA ASP A 2 -11.81 -34.73 4.55
C ASP A 2 -10.90 -34.37 3.37
N VAL A 3 -11.53 -33.90 2.28
CA VAL A 3 -10.84 -33.57 1.02
C VAL A 3 -9.76 -32.50 1.21
N LEU A 4 -9.93 -31.59 2.19
CA LEU A 4 -8.94 -30.55 2.47
C LEU A 4 -7.67 -31.12 3.08
N LEU A 5 -7.81 -32.02 4.05
CA LEU A 5 -6.67 -32.67 4.70
C LEU A 5 -5.89 -33.54 3.69
N ASP A 6 -6.59 -34.26 2.83
CA ASP A 6 -5.98 -35.08 1.78
C ASP A 6 -5.14 -34.23 0.82
N ILE A 7 -5.69 -33.10 0.34
CA ILE A 7 -4.97 -32.15 -0.51
C ILE A 7 -3.75 -31.58 0.22
N LEU A 8 -3.87 -31.22 1.49
CA LEU A 8 -2.75 -30.66 2.27
C LEU A 8 -1.64 -31.71 2.45
N ASN A 9 -1.98 -32.97 2.73
CA ASN A 9 -1.00 -34.05 2.83
C ASN A 9 -0.27 -34.29 1.52
N GLU A 10 -0.98 -34.30 0.39
CA GLU A 10 -0.35 -34.43 -0.94
C GLU A 10 0.55 -33.24 -1.26
N MET A 11 0.12 -32.02 -0.91
CA MET A 11 0.91 -30.82 -1.12
C MET A 11 2.18 -30.79 -0.25
N VAL A 12 2.13 -31.25 1.01
CA VAL A 12 3.31 -31.36 1.88
C VAL A 12 4.30 -32.37 1.30
N LYS A 13 3.80 -33.49 0.76
CA LYS A 13 4.65 -34.50 0.09
C LYS A 13 5.27 -33.96 -1.20
N ALA A 14 4.52 -33.21 -1.99
CA ALA A 14 4.99 -32.65 -3.26
C ALA A 14 5.94 -31.45 -3.06
N HIS A 15 5.74 -30.65 -2.01
CA HIS A 15 6.49 -29.42 -1.73
C HIS A 15 6.96 -29.34 -0.27
N PRO A 16 7.82 -30.27 0.19
CA PRO A 16 8.22 -30.36 1.60
C PRO A 16 9.00 -29.15 2.10
N THR A 17 9.70 -28.45 1.21
CA THR A 17 10.48 -27.23 1.52
C THR A 17 9.62 -25.96 1.56
N SER A 18 8.34 -26.03 1.17
CA SER A 18 7.48 -24.86 1.13
C SER A 18 6.96 -24.52 2.52
N ASN A 19 7.54 -23.46 3.12
CA ASN A 19 7.05 -22.90 4.38
C ASN A 19 5.55 -22.55 4.32
N PHE A 20 5.06 -22.09 3.16
CA PHE A 20 3.65 -21.79 2.97
C PHE A 20 2.76 -23.01 3.15
N VAL A 21 3.04 -24.11 2.44
CA VAL A 21 2.23 -25.35 2.50
C VAL A 21 2.30 -25.96 3.90
N ASN A 22 3.49 -26.03 4.50
CA ASN A 22 3.67 -26.53 5.86
C ASN A 22 2.89 -25.69 6.88
N SER A 23 2.89 -24.36 6.75
CA SER A 23 2.12 -23.48 7.63
C SER A 23 0.61 -23.69 7.49
N LEU A 24 0.10 -23.96 6.28
CA LEU A 24 -1.32 -24.25 6.05
C LEU A 24 -1.72 -25.59 6.64
N HIS A 25 -0.89 -26.62 6.46
CA HIS A 25 -1.12 -27.94 7.02
C HIS A 25 -1.17 -27.89 8.56
N GLN A 26 -0.17 -27.27 9.20
CA GLN A 26 -0.18 -27.12 10.66
C GLN A 26 -1.37 -26.31 11.17
N GLN A 27 -1.71 -25.21 10.50
CA GLN A 27 -2.90 -24.44 10.85
C GLN A 27 -4.17 -25.29 10.73
N TYR A 28 -4.32 -26.07 9.66
CA TYR A 28 -5.49 -26.93 9.52
C TYR A 28 -5.57 -27.97 10.63
N CYS A 29 -4.46 -28.64 10.96
CA CYS A 29 -4.42 -29.62 12.05
C CYS A 29 -4.71 -29.00 13.43
N ASN A 30 -4.22 -27.78 13.69
CA ASN A 30 -4.35 -27.15 15.01
C ASN A 30 -5.73 -26.52 15.26
N ARG A 31 -6.36 -25.93 14.25
CA ARG A 31 -7.65 -25.20 14.40
C ARG A 31 -8.80 -25.75 13.57
N GLY A 32 -8.59 -26.82 12.80
CA GLY A 32 -9.62 -27.50 12.00
C GLY A 32 -10.16 -26.71 10.79
N GLY A 33 -9.54 -25.58 10.42
CA GLY A 33 -10.07 -24.74 9.35
C GLY A 33 -9.06 -23.79 8.73
N LEU A 34 -9.38 -23.30 7.53
CA LEU A 34 -8.61 -22.27 6.81
C LEU A 34 -9.50 -21.09 6.43
N SER A 35 -8.89 -19.89 6.40
CA SER A 35 -9.55 -18.70 5.88
C SER A 35 -9.73 -18.80 4.35
N LYS A 36 -10.68 -18.03 3.80
CA LYS A 36 -10.96 -18.03 2.35
C LYS A 36 -9.71 -17.76 1.51
N LYS A 37 -8.92 -16.74 1.89
CA LYS A 37 -7.67 -16.38 1.21
C LYS A 37 -6.61 -17.49 1.26
N GLN A 38 -6.57 -18.24 2.36
CA GLN A 38 -5.65 -19.38 2.49
C GLN A 38 -6.06 -20.53 1.58
N LEU A 39 -7.37 -20.79 1.45
CA LEU A 39 -7.89 -21.78 0.50
C LEU A 39 -7.64 -21.37 -0.96
N GLU A 40 -7.80 -20.09 -1.29
CA GLU A 40 -7.47 -19.55 -2.62
C GLU A 40 -5.97 -19.73 -2.94
N GLY A 41 -5.10 -19.41 -1.97
CA GLY A 41 -3.66 -19.64 -2.09
C GLY A 41 -3.31 -21.12 -2.23
N LEU A 42 -3.97 -22.00 -1.48
CA LEU A 42 -3.83 -23.46 -1.60
C LEU A 42 -4.25 -23.92 -3.00
N HIS A 43 -5.41 -23.48 -3.49
CA HIS A 43 -5.92 -23.83 -4.82
C HIS A 43 -4.95 -23.42 -5.93
N SER A 44 -4.40 -22.20 -5.88
CA SER A 44 -3.43 -21.71 -6.88
C SER A 44 -2.12 -22.50 -6.91
N LYS A 45 -1.70 -23.06 -5.77
CA LYS A 45 -0.51 -23.93 -5.69
C LYS A 45 -0.83 -25.36 -6.10
N ALA A 46 -2.00 -25.86 -5.68
CA ALA A 46 -2.49 -27.18 -6.00
C ALA A 46 -2.74 -27.35 -7.50
N SER A 47 -3.29 -26.32 -8.18
CA SER A 47 -3.55 -26.34 -9.62
C SER A 47 -2.28 -26.41 -10.47
N LYS A 48 -1.12 -26.05 -9.91
CA LYS A 48 0.20 -26.13 -10.56
C LYS A 48 0.92 -27.44 -10.26
N THR A 49 0.35 -28.29 -9.41
CA THR A 49 0.93 -29.56 -8.99
C THR A 49 0.19 -30.67 -9.72
N SER A 50 0.91 -31.46 -10.53
CA SER A 50 0.33 -32.51 -11.38
C SER A 50 -0.32 -33.67 -10.62
N ASN A 51 -0.01 -33.81 -9.32
CA ASN A 51 -0.42 -34.96 -8.52
C ASN A 51 -1.83 -34.84 -7.90
N ILE A 52 -2.54 -33.72 -8.10
CA ILE A 52 -3.85 -33.49 -7.50
C ILE A 52 -4.94 -33.69 -8.54
N SER A 53 -5.89 -34.59 -8.25
CA SER A 53 -7.02 -34.85 -9.14
C SER A 53 -7.92 -33.63 -9.33
N GLN A 54 -8.43 -33.46 -10.55
CA GLN A 54 -9.31 -32.36 -10.92
C GLN A 54 -10.60 -32.30 -10.08
N GLY A 55 -11.15 -33.44 -9.67
CA GLY A 55 -12.34 -33.49 -8.80
C GLY A 55 -12.10 -32.91 -7.41
N ARG A 56 -10.89 -33.10 -6.85
CA ARG A 56 -10.52 -32.50 -5.56
C ARG A 56 -10.32 -31.00 -5.67
N LEU A 57 -9.71 -30.52 -6.77
CA LEU A 57 -9.60 -29.09 -7.06
C LEU A 57 -10.98 -28.42 -7.19
N ALA A 58 -11.91 -29.06 -7.90
CA ALA A 58 -13.29 -28.58 -8.03
C ALA A 58 -14.01 -28.50 -6.67
N THR A 59 -13.78 -29.49 -5.80
CA THR A 59 -14.33 -29.49 -4.44
C THR A 59 -13.75 -28.34 -3.60
N LEU A 60 -12.44 -28.11 -3.68
CA LEU A 60 -11.78 -26.98 -3.02
C LEU A 60 -12.35 -25.64 -3.51
N GLU A 61 -12.56 -25.48 -4.81
CA GLU A 61 -13.17 -24.29 -5.40
C GLU A 61 -14.61 -24.08 -4.91
N ALA A 62 -15.41 -25.14 -4.81
CA ALA A 62 -16.76 -25.07 -4.27
C ALA A 62 -16.77 -24.61 -2.79
N ILE A 63 -15.81 -25.10 -1.98
CA ILE A 63 -15.65 -24.65 -0.59
C ILE A 63 -15.27 -23.17 -0.52
N ILE A 64 -14.37 -22.70 -1.40
CA ILE A 64 -13.99 -21.29 -1.49
C ILE A 64 -15.19 -20.40 -1.82
N LYS A 65 -16.01 -20.82 -2.81
CA LYS A 65 -17.21 -20.08 -3.24
C LYS A 65 -18.27 -19.99 -2.14
N LYS A 66 -18.41 -21.03 -1.30
CA LYS A 66 -19.33 -21.02 -0.15
C LYS A 66 -18.91 -20.06 0.97
N LYS A 67 -17.63 -19.67 1.06
CA LYS A 67 -17.17 -18.77 2.13
C LYS A 67 -17.53 -17.31 1.82
N PRO A 68 -18.05 -16.55 2.81
CA PRO A 68 -18.40 -15.15 2.61
C PRO A 68 -17.16 -14.32 2.28
N THR A 69 -17.29 -13.43 1.30
CA THR A 69 -16.27 -12.43 0.98
C THR A 69 -16.47 -11.24 1.91
N ARG A 70 -15.49 -10.97 2.77
CA ARG A 70 -15.43 -9.70 3.53
C ARG A 70 -14.50 -8.77 2.77
N GLU A 71 -15.08 -7.81 2.05
CA GLU A 71 -14.31 -6.76 1.40
C GLU A 71 -13.68 -5.85 2.47
N ARG A 72 -12.42 -5.49 2.28
CA ARG A 72 -11.80 -4.47 3.14
C ARG A 72 -12.41 -3.13 2.73
N ALA A 73 -12.90 -2.37 3.71
CA ALA A 73 -13.36 -1.01 3.47
C ALA A 73 -12.28 -0.24 2.70
N ALA A 74 -12.68 0.45 1.62
CA ALA A 74 -11.78 1.32 0.89
C ALA A 74 -11.20 2.36 1.86
N ALA A 75 -9.90 2.63 1.76
CA ALA A 75 -9.26 3.63 2.58
C ALA A 75 -9.77 5.02 2.16
N THR A 76 -10.77 5.55 2.87
CA THR A 76 -11.40 6.85 2.56
C THR A 76 -10.55 8.06 3.00
N ILE A 77 -9.32 7.86 3.45
CA ILE A 77 -8.47 8.96 3.90
C ILE A 77 -7.73 9.56 2.69
N THR A 78 -8.43 10.39 1.93
CA THR A 78 -7.77 11.41 1.10
C THR A 78 -7.40 12.56 2.01
N ALA A 79 -6.10 12.72 2.30
CA ALA A 79 -5.63 13.92 2.98
C ALA A 79 -6.03 15.16 2.15
N PRO A 80 -6.64 16.19 2.75
CA PRO A 80 -6.94 17.42 2.03
C PRO A 80 -5.63 18.02 1.52
N LEU A 81 -5.62 18.39 0.24
CA LEU A 81 -4.48 19.09 -0.36
C LEU A 81 -4.18 20.35 0.46
N PRO A 82 -2.91 20.63 0.80
CA PRO A 82 -2.56 21.83 1.55
C PRO A 82 -3.02 23.07 0.79
N VAL A 83 -3.83 23.90 1.43
CA VAL A 83 -4.29 25.19 0.88
C VAL A 83 -3.07 26.09 0.72
N LYS A 84 -2.80 26.55 -0.50
CA LYS A 84 -1.70 27.48 -0.77
C LYS A 84 -1.94 28.78 -0.01
N ASP A 85 -0.98 29.20 0.80
CA ASP A 85 -1.01 30.53 1.39
C ASP A 85 -0.63 31.57 0.33
N GLU A 86 -1.63 32.28 -0.20
CA GLU A 86 -1.44 33.31 -1.23
C GLU A 86 -0.55 34.47 -0.76
N SER A 87 -0.47 34.72 0.55
CA SER A 87 0.36 35.79 1.13
C SER A 87 1.83 35.51 0.87
N VAL A 88 2.25 34.26 1.10
CA VAL A 88 3.63 33.79 0.90
C VAL A 88 4.00 33.88 -0.58
N GLY A 89 3.10 33.46 -1.48
CA GLY A 89 3.30 33.57 -2.92
C GLY A 89 3.51 35.01 -3.39
N LYS A 90 2.73 35.97 -2.87
CA LYS A 90 2.89 37.40 -3.20
C LYS A 90 4.23 37.96 -2.70
N MET A 91 4.65 37.58 -1.49
CA MET A 91 5.92 38.06 -0.92
C MET A 91 7.13 37.51 -1.69
N ILE A 92 7.13 36.23 -2.08
CA ILE A 92 8.19 35.63 -2.91
C ILE A 92 8.30 36.36 -4.26
N THR A 93 7.17 36.58 -4.94
CA THR A 93 7.15 37.28 -6.24
C THR A 93 7.66 38.71 -6.11
N ALA A 94 7.23 39.46 -5.09
CA ALA A 94 7.66 40.84 -4.89
C ALA A 94 9.18 40.96 -4.67
N ILE A 95 9.79 40.03 -3.93
CA ILE A 95 11.24 40.06 -3.71
C ILE A 95 11.99 39.65 -4.97
N LEU A 96 11.52 38.64 -5.72
CA LEU A 96 12.14 38.21 -6.97
C LEU A 96 12.05 39.26 -8.08
N ASP A 97 11.04 40.13 -8.06
CA ASP A 97 10.93 41.26 -9.00
C ASP A 97 12.10 42.25 -8.83
N LYS A 98 12.49 42.55 -7.57
CA LYS A 98 13.67 43.38 -7.27
C LYS A 98 14.99 42.62 -7.41
N TYR A 99 14.99 41.32 -7.08
CA TYR A 99 16.19 40.49 -7.00
C TYR A 99 16.00 39.14 -7.73
N PRO A 100 15.99 39.13 -9.07
CA PRO A 100 15.66 37.94 -9.86
C PRO A 100 16.64 36.78 -9.69
N GLN A 101 17.87 37.05 -9.25
CA GLN A 101 18.91 36.04 -9.04
C GLN A 101 18.98 35.50 -7.60
N HIS A 102 17.99 35.79 -6.75
CA HIS A 102 18.02 35.35 -5.36
C HIS A 102 17.79 33.82 -5.24
N LYS A 103 18.89 33.05 -5.24
CA LYS A 103 18.91 31.57 -5.27
C LYS A 103 17.95 30.91 -4.27
N ARG A 104 17.90 31.41 -3.03
CA ARG A 104 17.04 30.85 -1.98
C ARG A 104 15.55 31.08 -2.24
N LEU A 105 15.18 32.21 -2.84
CA LEU A 105 13.79 32.53 -3.14
C LEU A 105 13.30 31.83 -4.41
N LEU A 106 14.18 31.64 -5.41
CA LEU A 106 13.89 30.80 -6.57
C LEU A 106 13.60 29.35 -6.15
N PHE A 107 14.36 28.82 -5.19
CA PHE A 107 14.11 27.49 -4.62
C PHE A 107 12.75 27.42 -3.91
N LEU A 108 12.41 28.41 -3.08
CA LEU A 108 11.13 28.48 -2.37
C LEU A 108 9.93 28.70 -3.32
N LYS A 109 10.15 29.46 -4.41
CA LYS A 109 9.16 29.63 -5.49
C LYS A 109 8.85 28.30 -6.18
N SER A 110 9.88 27.54 -6.54
CA SER A 110 9.72 26.20 -7.13
C SER A 110 8.93 25.27 -6.22
N LYS A 111 9.25 25.24 -4.91
CA LYS A 111 8.49 24.48 -3.91
C LYS A 111 7.02 24.88 -3.85
N PHE A 112 6.75 26.19 -3.80
CA PHE A 112 5.38 26.74 -3.75
C PHE A 112 4.56 26.40 -5.01
N ASP A 113 5.21 26.45 -6.18
CA ASP A 113 4.58 26.14 -7.46
C ASP A 113 4.24 24.64 -7.57
N ASN A 114 5.11 23.78 -7.04
CA ASN A 114 4.93 22.30 -7.00
C ASN A 114 4.02 21.78 -5.88
N ASN A 115 3.34 22.65 -5.11
CA ASN A 115 2.52 22.28 -3.95
C ASN A 115 3.30 21.54 -2.85
N GLU A 116 4.61 21.77 -2.76
CA GLU A 116 5.42 21.21 -1.69
C GLU A 116 5.18 21.96 -0.38
N ASN A 117 5.34 21.27 0.74
CA ASN A 117 5.22 21.87 2.05
C ASN A 117 6.38 22.85 2.31
N ILE A 118 6.04 24.09 2.66
CA ILE A 118 7.01 25.11 3.09
C ILE A 118 7.07 25.06 4.62
N ALA A 119 8.24 24.72 5.16
CA ALA A 119 8.40 24.58 6.61
C ALA A 119 8.25 25.94 7.31
N ALA A 120 7.85 25.94 8.58
CA ALA A 120 7.73 27.17 9.39
C ALA A 120 9.04 28.00 9.43
N LEU A 121 10.19 27.32 9.40
CA LEU A 121 11.51 27.96 9.30
C LEU A 121 11.69 28.70 7.96
N GLU A 122 11.24 28.08 6.86
CA GLU A 122 11.32 28.68 5.52
C GLU A 122 10.36 29.88 5.40
N LEU A 123 9.20 29.84 6.05
CA LEU A 123 8.29 31.00 6.16
C LEU A 123 8.94 32.18 6.90
N ALA A 124 9.59 31.92 8.04
CA ALA A 124 10.31 32.95 8.78
C ALA A 124 11.47 33.56 7.98
N GLU A 125 12.14 32.77 7.14
CA GLU A 125 13.15 33.28 6.20
C GLU A 125 12.54 34.23 5.16
N ILE A 126 11.41 33.86 4.54
CA ILE A 126 10.72 34.71 3.55
C ILE A 126 10.31 36.05 4.17
N GLU A 127 9.74 36.04 5.38
CA GLU A 127 9.38 37.27 6.09
C GLU A 127 10.59 38.16 6.38
N LYS A 128 11.71 37.56 6.79
CA LYS A 128 12.96 38.28 7.04
C LYS A 128 13.49 38.91 5.76
N PHE A 129 13.48 38.19 4.64
CA PHE A 129 13.88 38.72 3.34
C PHE A 129 12.95 39.84 2.88
N GLY A 130 11.64 39.71 3.08
CA GLY A 130 10.67 40.76 2.80
C GLY A 130 11.00 42.05 3.55
N LYS A 131 11.24 41.97 4.87
CA LYS A 131 11.59 43.14 5.69
C LYS A 131 12.92 43.81 5.30
N LEU A 132 13.89 43.03 4.81
CA LEU A 132 15.22 43.53 4.46
C LEU A 132 15.30 44.08 3.03
N LEU A 133 14.59 43.45 2.08
CA LEU A 133 14.75 43.69 0.64
C LEU A 133 13.59 44.49 0.02
N LEU A 134 12.41 44.52 0.67
CA LEU A 134 11.26 45.31 0.23
C LEU A 134 11.07 46.61 1.00
N LYS A 135 12.06 47.01 1.80
CA LYS A 135 12.07 48.31 2.48
C LYS A 135 12.14 49.47 1.49
#